data_AF-A0A975KEJ7-F1
#
_entry.id   AF-A0A975KEJ7-F1
#
_cell.length_a   1.000
_cell.length_b   1.000
_cell.length_c   1.000
_cell.angle_alpha   90.00
_cell.angle_beta   90.00
_cell.angle_gamma   90.00
#
_symmetry.space_group_name_H-M   'P 1'
#
loop_
_entity.id
_entity.type
_entity.pdbx_description
1 polymer ?
#
loop_
_entity_poly.entity_id
_entity_poly.type
_entity_poly.pdbx_seq_one_letter_code
_entity_poly.pdbx_strand_id
1 'polypeptide(L)'
;MSEKLNLSTSAYCKIEYGETDLTLTRLDKIAKVLDISALALFSHISKNMHSYSDNNNENENAVPNYDDLRELIKANSRIIDLLCKRIDLLEQHL
;
A
#
# COMPACT_ATOMS: atom_id res chain seq x y z
N MET A 1 -32.55 -2.20 -3.71
CA MET A 1 -31.30 -2.98 -3.55
C MET A 1 -31.47 -4.16 -2.59
N SER A 2 -32.13 -3.98 -1.43
CA SER A 2 -32.27 -5.06 -0.43
C SER A 2 -32.99 -6.32 -0.95
N GLU A 3 -34.04 -6.20 -1.77
CA GLU A 3 -34.70 -7.36 -2.41
C GLU A 3 -33.76 -8.17 -3.31
N LYS A 4 -32.94 -7.50 -4.13
CA LYS A 4 -31.94 -8.16 -4.99
C LYS A 4 -30.83 -8.85 -4.18
N LEU A 5 -30.51 -8.33 -2.99
CA LEU A 5 -29.55 -8.93 -2.07
C LEU A 5 -30.15 -9.99 -1.13
N ASN A 6 -31.47 -10.27 -1.22
CA ASN A 6 -32.20 -11.09 -0.25
C ASN A 6 -32.00 -10.62 1.20
N LEU A 7 -32.08 -9.31 1.42
CA LEU A 7 -31.89 -8.68 2.72
C LEU A 7 -33.14 -7.91 3.14
N SER A 8 -33.51 -8.00 4.41
CA SER A 8 -34.56 -7.14 4.96
C SER A 8 -34.13 -5.68 4.86
N THR A 9 -35.08 -4.78 4.63
CA THR A 9 -34.82 -3.34 4.51
C THR A 9 -34.08 -2.82 5.75
N SER A 10 -34.46 -3.30 6.93
CA SER A 10 -33.79 -2.98 8.20
C SER A 10 -32.33 -3.41 8.22
N ALA A 11 -32.01 -4.63 7.77
CA ALA A 11 -30.62 -5.09 7.75
C ALA A 11 -29.78 -4.40 6.67
N TYR A 12 -30.40 -3.93 5.59
CA TYR A 12 -29.73 -3.08 4.60
C TYR A 12 -29.39 -1.70 5.18
N CYS A 13 -30.36 -1.05 5.85
CA CYS A 13 -30.12 0.21 6.56
C CYS A 13 -28.98 0.11 7.56
N LYS A 14 -28.91 -0.98 8.36
CA LYS A 14 -27.84 -1.17 9.34
C LYS A 14 -26.44 -1.23 8.74
N ILE A 15 -26.32 -1.79 7.52
CA ILE A 15 -25.05 -1.80 6.78
C ILE A 15 -24.72 -0.39 6.28
N GLU A 16 -25.71 0.34 5.74
CA GLU A 16 -25.50 1.72 5.28
C GLU A 16 -25.15 2.69 6.43
N TYR A 17 -25.72 2.50 7.62
CA TYR A 17 -25.39 3.28 8.81
C TYR A 17 -24.10 2.85 9.51
N GLY A 18 -23.45 1.78 9.06
CA GLY A 18 -22.22 1.25 9.67
C GLY A 18 -22.43 0.55 11.02
N GLU A 19 -23.67 0.19 11.36
CA GLU A 19 -23.98 -0.58 12.59
C GLU A 19 -23.63 -2.07 12.46
N THR A 20 -23.46 -2.57 11.23
CA THR A 20 -23.17 -3.99 10.97
C THR A 20 -22.22 -4.14 9.80
N ASP A 21 -21.12 -4.86 10.02
CA ASP A 21 -20.13 -5.13 8.99
C ASP A 21 -20.68 -6.00 7.86
N LEU A 22 -20.23 -5.70 6.63
CA LEU A 22 -20.58 -6.47 5.45
C LEU A 22 -19.66 -7.71 5.34
N THR A 23 -20.25 -8.91 5.33
CA THR A 23 -19.49 -10.15 5.18
C THR A 23 -19.02 -10.39 3.74
N LEU A 24 -17.90 -11.13 3.57
CA LEU A 24 -17.35 -11.50 2.25
C LEU A 24 -18.38 -12.19 1.35
N THR A 25 -19.21 -13.07 1.94
CA THR A 25 -20.29 -13.79 1.26
C THR A 25 -21.42 -12.88 0.77
N ARG A 26 -21.63 -11.73 1.41
CA ARG A 26 -22.61 -10.73 0.96
C ARG A 26 -22.01 -9.83 -0.12
N LEU A 27 -20.72 -9.55 -0.05
CA LEU A 27 -20.03 -8.83 -1.11
C LEU A 27 -20.05 -9.62 -2.44
N ASP A 28 -19.87 -10.94 -2.40
CA ASP A 28 -20.01 -11.80 -3.58
C ASP A 28 -21.43 -11.72 -4.20
N LYS A 29 -22.47 -11.68 -3.35
CA LYS A 29 -23.86 -11.49 -3.82
C LYS A 29 -24.07 -10.12 -4.45
N ILE A 30 -23.45 -9.07 -3.91
CA ILE A 30 -23.50 -7.72 -4.46
C ILE A 30 -22.81 -7.67 -5.82
N ALA A 31 -21.64 -8.28 -5.95
CA ALA A 31 -20.90 -8.37 -7.21
C ALA A 31 -21.73 -9.03 -8.31
N LYS A 32 -22.42 -10.14 -7.98
CA LYS A 32 -23.36 -10.83 -8.89
C LYS A 32 -24.55 -9.97 -9.31
N VAL A 33 -25.11 -9.16 -8.42
CA VAL A 33 -26.23 -8.26 -8.72
C VAL A 33 -25.80 -7.07 -9.59
N LEU A 34 -24.56 -6.61 -9.41
CA LEU A 34 -23.98 -5.50 -10.16
C LEU A 34 -23.34 -5.93 -11.48
N ASP A 35 -23.31 -7.23 -11.78
CA ASP A 35 -22.65 -7.83 -12.95
C ASP A 35 -21.16 -7.46 -13.07
N ILE A 36 -20.47 -7.41 -11.93
CA ILE A 36 -19.05 -7.09 -11.83
C ILE A 36 -18.34 -8.24 -11.13
N SER A 37 -17.08 -8.50 -11.47
CA SER A 37 -16.24 -9.47 -10.74
C SER A 37 -16.10 -9.07 -9.27
N ALA A 38 -16.22 -10.03 -8.35
CA ALA A 38 -15.99 -9.79 -6.93
C ALA A 38 -14.61 -9.16 -6.68
N LEU A 39 -13.58 -9.57 -7.43
CA LEU A 39 -12.23 -9.01 -7.35
C LEU A 39 -12.16 -7.53 -7.79
N ALA A 40 -12.90 -7.17 -8.84
CA ALA A 40 -13.01 -5.77 -9.27
C ALA A 40 -13.75 -4.92 -8.22
N LEU A 41 -14.80 -5.47 -7.60
CA LEU A 41 -15.50 -4.81 -6.49
C LEU A 41 -14.58 -4.61 -5.27
N PHE A 42 -13.78 -5.62 -4.89
CA PHE A 42 -12.77 -5.48 -3.83
C PHE A 42 -11.74 -4.39 -4.16
N SER A 43 -11.23 -4.38 -5.39
CA SER A 43 -10.26 -3.38 -5.84
C SER A 43 -10.83 -1.95 -5.82
N HIS A 44 -12.11 -1.79 -6.16
CA HIS A 44 -12.79 -0.50 -6.07
C HIS A 44 -12.97 -0.04 -4.61
N ILE A 45 -13.31 -0.97 -3.71
CA ILE A 45 -13.50 -0.67 -2.29
C ILE A 45 -12.15 -0.34 -1.63
N SER A 46 -11.09 -1.10 -1.92
CA SER A 46 -9.75 -0.85 -1.37
C SER A 46 -9.17 0.47 -1.86
N LYS A 47 -9.42 0.84 -3.12
CA LYS A 47 -9.03 2.13 -3.69
C LYS A 47 -9.75 3.30 -3.01
N ASN A 48 -11.06 3.18 -2.77
CA ASN A 48 -11.82 4.20 -2.05
C ASN A 48 -11.46 4.30 -0.55
N MET A 49 -11.00 3.21 0.07
CA MET A 49 -10.55 3.21 1.47
C MET A 49 -9.28 4.05 1.66
N HIS A 50 -8.36 4.05 0.69
CA HIS A 50 -7.20 4.96 0.69
C HIS A 50 -7.63 6.41 0.43
N SER A 51 -8.69 6.62 -0.37
CA SER A 51 -9.16 7.95 -0.74
C SER A 51 -9.77 8.76 0.42
N TYR A 52 -10.18 8.13 1.53
CA TYR A 52 -10.66 8.85 2.73
C TYR A 52 -9.53 9.25 3.70
N SER A 53 -8.31 8.70 3.53
CA SER A 53 -7.14 9.08 4.32
C SER A 53 -6.30 10.19 3.66
N ASP A 54 -6.53 10.47 2.38
CA ASP A 54 -5.73 11.43 1.61
C ASP A 54 -6.44 12.77 1.42
N ASN A 55 -6.38 13.60 2.47
CA ASN A 55 -6.31 15.05 2.27
C ASN A 55 -4.87 15.54 2.13
N ASN A 56 -3.90 14.63 1.95
CA ASN A 56 -2.55 14.97 1.56
C ASN A 56 -2.27 14.40 0.19
N ASN A 57 -1.81 15.28 -0.70
CA ASN A 57 -1.44 14.97 -2.06
C ASN A 57 -0.25 13.99 -2.09
N GLU A 58 -0.50 12.68 -2.03
CA GLU A 58 0.52 11.68 -2.30
C GLU A 58 0.39 11.19 -3.74
N ASN A 59 1.12 11.92 -4.59
CA ASN A 59 1.43 11.57 -5.96
C ASN A 59 2.02 10.14 -5.99
N GLU A 60 1.22 9.15 -6.42
CA GLU A 60 1.57 7.71 -6.58
C GLU A 60 2.79 7.44 -7.50
N ASN A 61 3.54 8.47 -7.90
CA ASN A 61 4.80 8.37 -8.67
C ASN A 61 6.00 9.00 -7.95
N ALA A 62 5.94 9.26 -6.64
CA ALA A 62 7.12 9.65 -5.88
C ALA A 62 8.07 8.44 -5.79
N VAL A 63 8.91 8.27 -6.82
CA VAL A 63 10.11 7.45 -6.76
C VAL A 63 10.82 7.81 -5.46
N PRO A 64 10.99 6.86 -4.51
CA PRO A 64 11.61 7.17 -3.24
C PRO A 64 12.98 7.78 -3.54
N ASN A 65 13.21 9.00 -3.09
CA ASN A 65 14.47 9.67 -3.36
C ASN A 65 15.57 8.98 -2.53
N TYR A 66 16.35 8.12 -3.18
CA TYR A 66 17.45 7.37 -2.57
C TYR A 66 18.79 8.14 -2.60
N ASP A 67 18.76 9.47 -2.80
CA ASP A 67 19.97 10.29 -2.84
C ASP A 67 20.80 10.16 -1.56
N ASP A 68 20.16 10.22 -0.38
CA ASP A 68 20.85 10.03 0.91
C ASP A 68 21.53 8.65 1.03
N LEU A 69 20.87 7.60 0.52
CA LEU A 69 21.43 6.25 0.50
C LEU A 69 22.61 6.14 -0.47
N ARG A 70 22.53 6.82 -1.63
CA ARG A 70 23.62 6.89 -2.60
C ARG A 70 24.83 7.65 -2.05
N GLU A 71 24.60 8.75 -1.35
CA GLU A 71 25.66 9.51 -0.69
C GLU A 71 26.33 8.70 0.40
N LEU A 72 25.56 7.97 1.22
CA LEU A 72 26.08 7.09 2.26
C LEU A 72 26.94 5.96 1.67
N ILE A 73 26.47 5.29 0.62
CA ILE A 73 27.24 4.25 -0.09
C ILE A 73 28.55 4.84 -0.62
N LYS A 74 28.50 6.03 -1.23
CA LYS A 74 29.69 6.71 -1.78
C LYS A 74 30.69 7.11 -0.69
N ALA A 75 30.21 7.57 0.46
CA ALA A 75 31.06 7.89 1.61
C ALA A 75 31.76 6.63 2.15
N ASN A 76 31.01 5.53 2.29
CA ASN A 76 31.55 4.26 2.74
C ASN A 76 32.59 3.69 1.76
N SER A 77 32.35 3.76 0.44
CA SER A 77 33.34 3.36 -0.56
C SER A 77 34.66 4.12 -0.42
N ARG A 78 34.59 5.45 -0.21
CA ARG A 78 35.80 6.27 0.00
C ARG A 78 36.56 5.90 1.27
N ILE A 79 35.85 5.58 2.34
CA ILE A 79 36.46 5.14 3.59
C ILE A 79 37.19 3.81 3.38
N ILE A 80 36.56 2.85 2.69
CA ILE A 80 37.17 1.57 2.35
C ILE A 80 38.45 1.79 1.53
N ASP A 81 38.41 2.63 0.50
CA ASP A 81 39.60 2.94 -0.32
C ASP A 81 40.75 3.53 0.50
N LEU A 82 40.43 4.41 1.45
CA LEU A 82 41.44 5.02 2.32
C LEU A 82 42.04 4.01 3.30
N LEU A 83 41.22 3.12 3.84
CA LEU A 83 41.65 2.04 4.72
C LEU A 83 42.57 1.06 3.95
N CYS A 84 42.20 0.67 2.73
CA CYS A 84 43.05 -0.18 1.88
C CYS A 84 44.42 0.46 1.65
N LYS A 85 44.48 1.73 1.23
CA LYS A 85 45.76 2.44 1.05
C LYS A 85 46.60 2.50 2.33
N ARG A 86 45.95 2.67 3.48
CA ARG A 86 46.65 2.70 4.77
C ARG A 86 47.22 1.32 5.13
N ILE A 87 46.50 0.26 4.83
CA ILE A 87 46.97 -1.12 5.01
C ILE A 87 48.19 -1.36 4.11
N ASP A 88 48.11 -1.01 2.81
CA ASP A 88 49.22 -1.19 1.88
C ASP A 88 50.51 -0.47 2.35
N LEU A 89 50.37 0.76 2.86
CA LEU A 89 51.49 1.53 3.41
C LEU A 89 52.08 0.90 4.67
N LEU A 90 51.23 0.33 5.53
CA LEU A 90 51.68 -0.37 6.74
C LEU A 90 52.39 -1.68 6.40
N GLU A 91 51.89 -2.42 5.39
CA GLU A 91 52.52 -3.65 4.90
C GLU A 91 53.88 -3.40 4.24
N GLN A 92 54.07 -2.24 3.59
CA GLN A 92 55.38 -1.85 3.03
C GLN A 92 56.43 -1.47 4.08
N HIS A 93 56.01 -1.12 5.30
CA HIS A 93 56.88 -0.75 6.41
C HIS A 93 57.20 -1.92 7.36
N LEU A 94 56.75 -3.13 7.03
CA LEU A 94 56.98 -4.38 7.76
C LEU A 94 58.02 -5.25 7.05
#